data_AF-A0A7K4FPQ6-F1
#
_entry.id   AF-A0A7K4FPQ6-F1
#
_cell.length_a   1.000
_cell.length_b   1.000
_cell.length_c   1.000
_cell.angle_alpha   90.00
_cell.angle_beta   90.00
_cell.angle_gamma   90.00
#
_symmetry.space_group_name_H-M   'P 1'
#
loop_
_entity.id
_entity.type
_entity.pdbx_description
1 polymer ?
#
loop_
_entity_poly.entity_id
_entity_poly.type
_entity_poly.pdbx_seq_one_letter_code
_entity_poly.pdbx_strand_id
1 'polypeptide(L)'
;MKAEVFKPGNIKKLKKDFDNINECDKPVYYMVINLFESFPGKISAIKVYRGSDIDLKIRLGNTDYRYIKILKSKSGMFEIMRLPLDERKIGKYSLYDMIRNDVESGNELKRETRNEILKYIDFNRNRKKLLYILNDSENANYYIMKETTIKDIVVRDIEYMYTKNSSYRVYNGTIPVKFIGDYWSSYLKRRKKTEMDVWKSLITQ
;
A
#
# COMPACT_ATOMS: atom_id res chain seq x y z
N MET A 1 4.63 5.45 -20.89
CA MET A 1 5.50 6.52 -20.32
C MET A 1 6.90 5.98 -20.02
N LYS A 2 7.94 6.78 -20.22
CA LYS A 2 9.34 6.42 -19.92
C LYS A 2 9.61 6.63 -18.43
N ALA A 3 10.18 5.64 -17.75
CA ALA A 3 10.52 5.74 -16.33
C ALA A 3 11.75 6.63 -16.13
N GLU A 4 11.74 7.44 -15.07
CA GLU A 4 12.92 8.19 -14.64
C GLU A 4 13.81 7.28 -13.80
N VAL A 5 15.13 7.36 -13.96
CA VAL A 5 16.08 6.42 -13.32
C VAL A 5 17.09 7.18 -12.47
N PHE A 6 17.12 6.86 -11.18
CA PHE A 6 18.07 7.39 -10.22
C PHE A 6 19.09 6.31 -9.86
N LYS A 7 20.37 6.69 -9.81
CA LYS A 7 21.47 5.86 -9.28
C LYS A 7 22.08 6.53 -8.05
N PRO A 8 22.86 5.82 -7.21
CA PRO A 8 23.48 6.40 -6.02
C PRO A 8 24.28 7.68 -6.29
N GLY A 9 24.98 7.77 -7.42
CA GLY A 9 25.73 8.97 -7.80
C GLY A 9 24.87 10.22 -8.06
N ASN A 10 23.57 10.05 -8.31
CA ASN A 10 22.66 11.15 -8.63
C ASN A 10 22.03 11.80 -7.38
N ILE A 11 22.18 11.23 -6.18
CA ILE A 11 21.46 11.68 -4.98
C ILE A 11 21.78 13.14 -4.63
N LYS A 12 23.07 13.53 -4.68
CA LYS A 12 23.48 14.91 -4.37
C LYS A 12 22.79 15.93 -5.28
N LYS A 13 22.64 15.60 -6.56
CA LYS A 13 21.94 16.43 -7.53
C LYS A 13 20.44 16.45 -7.23
N LEU A 14 19.84 15.27 -7.02
CA LEU A 14 18.42 15.16 -6.70
C LEU A 14 18.03 15.97 -5.45
N LYS A 15 18.89 16.02 -4.43
CA LYS A 15 18.69 16.85 -3.23
C LYS A 15 18.70 18.35 -3.54
N LYS A 16 19.65 18.81 -4.36
CA LYS A 16 19.71 20.22 -4.78
C LYS A 16 18.49 20.62 -5.59
N ASP A 17 18.01 19.72 -6.43
CA ASP A 17 16.89 19.97 -7.31
C ASP A 17 15.53 19.76 -6.60
N PHE A 18 15.52 19.24 -5.36
CA PHE A 18 14.31 18.81 -4.65
C PHE A 18 13.28 19.93 -4.46
N ASP A 19 13.74 21.15 -4.15
CA ASP A 19 12.86 22.29 -3.95
C ASP A 19 12.14 22.73 -5.23
N ASN A 20 12.72 22.42 -6.39
CA ASN A 20 12.16 22.69 -7.71
C ASN A 20 11.22 21.59 -8.22
N ILE A 21 11.08 20.48 -7.49
CA ILE A 21 10.16 19.40 -7.83
C ILE A 21 8.73 19.84 -7.48
N ASN A 22 7.77 19.49 -8.34
CA ASN A 22 6.35 19.72 -8.08
C ASN A 22 5.94 19.13 -6.72
N GLU A 23 5.17 19.87 -5.91
CA GLU A 23 4.65 19.41 -4.61
C GLU A 23 3.98 18.04 -4.68
N CYS A 24 3.23 17.79 -5.75
CA CYS A 24 2.58 16.51 -6.00
C CYS A 24 3.56 15.35 -6.22
N ASP A 25 4.82 15.62 -6.50
CA ASP A 25 5.86 14.63 -6.75
C ASP A 25 6.82 14.49 -5.56
N LYS A 26 7.06 15.57 -4.78
CA LYS A 26 8.03 15.62 -3.66
C LYS A 26 8.04 14.40 -2.75
N PRO A 27 6.89 13.85 -2.26
CA PRO A 27 6.87 12.61 -1.49
C PRO A 27 7.58 11.40 -2.13
N VAL A 28 7.46 11.24 -3.44
CA VAL A 28 8.07 10.11 -4.17
C VAL A 28 9.58 10.28 -4.19
N TYR A 29 10.05 11.49 -4.51
CA TYR A 29 11.48 11.80 -4.59
C TYR A 29 12.13 11.86 -3.20
N TYR A 30 11.40 12.30 -2.18
CA TYR A 30 11.85 12.24 -0.78
C TYR A 30 12.10 10.78 -0.37
N MET A 31 11.20 9.88 -0.78
CA MET A 31 11.38 8.45 -0.54
C MET A 31 12.57 7.87 -1.31
N VAL A 32 12.80 8.28 -2.56
CA VAL A 32 13.99 7.90 -3.34
C VAL A 32 15.27 8.31 -2.60
N ILE A 33 15.33 9.54 -2.10
CA ILE A 33 16.46 10.05 -1.32
C ILE A 33 16.66 9.21 -0.05
N ASN A 34 15.63 9.08 0.77
CA ASN A 34 15.69 8.34 2.04
C ASN A 34 16.11 6.88 1.85
N LEU A 35 15.63 6.23 0.78
CA LEU A 35 16.00 4.86 0.44
C LEU A 35 17.51 4.73 0.18
N PHE A 36 18.08 5.61 -0.63
CA PHE A 36 19.51 5.54 -0.89
C PHE A 36 20.37 5.84 0.34
N GLU A 37 19.94 6.79 1.18
CA GLU A 37 20.68 7.19 2.39
C GLU A 37 20.61 6.14 3.50
N SER A 38 19.45 5.50 3.66
CA SER A 38 19.23 4.46 4.67
C SER A 38 19.88 3.13 4.27
N PHE A 39 20.12 2.91 2.97
CA PHE A 39 20.63 1.66 2.40
C PHE A 39 21.83 1.86 1.46
N PRO A 40 22.92 2.50 1.94
CA PRO A 40 24.07 2.79 1.10
C PRO A 40 24.69 1.50 0.56
N GLY A 41 25.02 1.48 -0.73
CA GLY A 41 25.62 0.33 -1.41
C GLY A 41 24.70 -0.89 -1.63
N LYS A 42 23.46 -0.86 -1.10
CA LYS A 42 22.48 -1.95 -1.30
C LYS A 42 21.56 -1.72 -2.48
N ILE A 43 21.27 -0.45 -2.80
CA ILE A 43 20.41 -0.07 -3.92
C ILE A 43 21.28 0.36 -5.10
N SER A 44 21.14 -0.32 -6.24
CA SER A 44 21.87 -0.01 -7.47
C SER A 44 21.19 1.06 -8.32
N ALA A 45 19.85 1.05 -8.36
CA ALA A 45 19.05 2.06 -9.04
C ALA A 45 17.60 2.06 -8.52
N ILE A 46 16.93 3.19 -8.63
CA ILE A 46 15.49 3.32 -8.42
C ILE A 46 14.87 3.89 -9.69
N LYS A 47 13.88 3.19 -10.26
CA LYS A 47 13.07 3.70 -11.36
C LYS A 47 11.77 4.28 -10.80
N VAL A 48 11.47 5.51 -11.17
CA VAL A 48 10.22 6.20 -10.81
C VAL A 48 9.27 6.14 -12.00
N TYR A 49 8.03 5.72 -11.75
CA TYR A 49 6.97 5.68 -12.75
C TYR A 49 5.84 6.61 -12.32
N ARG A 50 5.42 7.51 -13.21
CA ARG A 50 4.28 8.40 -12.99
C ARG A 50 3.01 7.77 -13.57
N GLY A 51 1.89 7.87 -12.84
CA GLY A 51 0.59 7.38 -13.30
C GLY A 51 0.50 5.85 -13.46
N SER A 52 1.27 5.11 -12.67
CA SER A 52 1.39 3.65 -12.74
C SER A 52 0.97 3.00 -11.41
N ASP A 53 0.54 1.74 -11.47
CA ASP A 53 0.27 0.91 -10.28
C ASP A 53 1.50 0.68 -9.40
N ILE A 54 2.69 0.93 -9.94
CA ILE A 54 3.95 0.93 -9.22
C ILE A 54 4.54 2.32 -9.35
N ASP A 55 4.89 2.96 -8.24
CA ASP A 55 5.55 4.26 -8.25
C ASP A 55 7.07 4.09 -8.30
N LEU A 56 7.62 3.11 -7.58
CA LEU A 56 9.07 2.81 -7.57
C LEU A 56 9.38 1.36 -7.93
N LYS A 57 10.36 1.14 -8.80
CA LYS A 57 11.06 -0.14 -8.97
C LYS A 57 12.50 0.01 -8.48
N ILE A 58 12.78 -0.59 -7.34
CA ILE A 58 14.11 -0.59 -6.72
C ILE A 58 14.87 -1.80 -7.24
N ARG A 59 16.06 -1.56 -7.82
CA ARG A 59 17.02 -2.61 -8.17
C ARG A 59 18.04 -2.72 -7.05
N LEU A 60 18.13 -3.89 -6.42
CA LEU A 60 19.12 -4.19 -5.41
C LEU A 60 20.48 -4.54 -6.05
N GLY A 61 21.56 -4.49 -5.28
CA GLY A 61 22.91 -4.77 -5.75
C GLY A 61 23.09 -6.20 -6.30
N ASN A 62 22.31 -7.15 -5.78
CA ASN A 62 22.27 -8.56 -6.22
C ASN A 62 21.32 -8.80 -7.42
N THR A 63 20.90 -7.75 -8.13
CA THR A 63 19.96 -7.79 -9.26
C THR A 63 18.49 -8.09 -8.93
N ASP A 64 18.15 -8.31 -7.66
CA ASP A 64 16.75 -8.43 -7.25
C ASP A 64 16.00 -7.12 -7.42
N TYR A 65 14.67 -7.25 -7.51
CA TYR A 65 13.76 -6.11 -7.61
C TYR A 65 12.78 -6.08 -6.44
N ARG A 66 12.49 -4.86 -5.99
CA ARG A 66 11.36 -4.54 -5.12
C ARG A 66 10.49 -3.51 -5.81
N TYR A 67 9.18 -3.70 -5.71
CA TYR A 67 8.18 -2.84 -6.32
C TYR A 67 7.42 -2.14 -5.21
N ILE A 68 7.32 -0.82 -5.29
CA ILE A 68 6.68 0.00 -4.27
C ILE A 68 5.54 0.81 -4.87
N LYS A 69 4.38 0.77 -4.21
CA LYS A 69 3.29 1.72 -4.38
C LYS A 69 3.33 2.72 -3.23
N ILE A 70 3.27 4.01 -3.54
CA ILE A 70 3.17 5.10 -2.58
C ILE A 70 1.74 5.64 -2.65
N LEU A 71 1.04 5.62 -1.52
CA LEU A 71 -0.28 6.21 -1.38
C LEU A 71 -0.17 7.42 -0.46
N LYS A 72 -0.82 8.52 -0.84
CA LYS A 72 -0.81 9.76 -0.06
C LYS A 72 -2.15 9.93 0.62
N SER A 73 -2.14 10.36 1.88
CA SER A 73 -3.38 10.76 2.53
C SER A 73 -3.89 12.05 1.91
N LYS A 74 -5.21 12.19 1.86
CA LYS A 74 -5.93 13.41 1.52
C LYS A 74 -7.06 13.59 2.52
N SER A 75 -7.12 14.75 3.18
CA SER A 75 -8.16 15.06 4.16
C SER A 75 -8.26 13.99 5.26
N GLY A 76 -7.12 13.61 5.84
CA GLY A 76 -7.03 12.59 6.89
C GLY A 76 -7.35 11.15 6.48
N MET A 77 -7.49 10.85 5.18
CA MET A 77 -7.87 9.53 4.66
C MET A 77 -6.88 9.00 3.63
N PHE A 78 -6.66 7.69 3.61
CA PHE A 78 -5.96 6.98 2.55
C PHE A 78 -6.96 6.31 1.61
N GLU A 79 -6.83 6.56 0.31
CA GLU A 79 -7.53 5.78 -0.73
C GLU A 79 -6.66 4.58 -1.11
N ILE A 80 -6.96 3.41 -0.53
CA ILE A 80 -6.15 2.20 -0.70
C ILE A 80 -6.48 1.46 -1.98
N MET A 81 -7.77 1.28 -2.25
CA MET A 81 -8.26 0.65 -3.47
C MET A 81 -9.77 0.79 -3.62
N ARG A 82 -10.21 0.76 -4.88
CA ARG A 82 -11.60 0.66 -5.25
C ARG A 82 -11.91 -0.76 -5.74
N LEU A 83 -12.95 -1.38 -5.21
CA LEU A 83 -13.40 -2.73 -5.57
C LEU A 83 -14.91 -2.68 -5.88
N PRO A 84 -15.33 -2.81 -7.16
CA PRO A 84 -16.72 -3.05 -7.51
C PRO A 84 -17.07 -4.50 -7.12
N LEU A 85 -17.76 -4.67 -5.99
CA LEU A 85 -18.01 -5.98 -5.38
C LEU A 85 -19.16 -6.72 -6.07
N ASP A 86 -20.10 -6.00 -6.68
CA ASP A 86 -21.24 -6.57 -7.40
C ASP A 86 -20.88 -7.13 -8.79
N GLU A 87 -19.85 -6.57 -9.42
CA GLU A 87 -19.28 -7.03 -10.70
C GLU A 87 -18.53 -8.36 -10.55
N ARG A 88 -17.95 -8.64 -9.37
CA ARG A 88 -17.25 -9.89 -9.12
C ARG A 88 -18.25 -11.02 -8.87
N LYS A 89 -18.54 -11.83 -9.90
CA LYS A 89 -19.41 -13.01 -9.78
C LYS A 89 -18.67 -14.26 -9.30
N ILE A 90 -19.27 -15.00 -8.37
CA ILE A 90 -18.87 -16.32 -7.87
C ILE A 90 -20.09 -17.24 -7.97
N GLY A 91 -20.14 -18.05 -9.03
CA GLY A 91 -21.33 -18.86 -9.34
C GLY A 91 -22.54 -17.97 -9.63
N LYS A 92 -23.63 -18.16 -8.86
CA LYS A 92 -24.87 -17.37 -8.98
C LYS A 92 -24.86 -16.07 -8.16
N TYR A 93 -23.92 -15.92 -7.25
CA TYR A 93 -23.85 -14.78 -6.33
C TYR A 93 -22.76 -13.80 -6.77
N SER A 94 -22.92 -12.52 -6.45
CA SER A 94 -21.81 -11.58 -6.47
C SER A 94 -21.03 -11.62 -5.15
N LEU A 95 -19.80 -11.09 -5.15
CA LEU A 95 -19.02 -10.93 -3.93
C LEU A 95 -19.74 -10.02 -2.93
N TYR A 96 -20.48 -9.01 -3.42
CA TYR A 96 -21.40 -8.21 -2.60
C TYR A 96 -22.45 -9.08 -1.87
N ASP A 97 -23.13 -9.98 -2.60
CA ASP A 97 -24.17 -10.84 -2.01
C ASP A 97 -23.59 -11.77 -0.95
N MET A 98 -22.40 -12.36 -1.22
CA MET A 98 -21.70 -13.20 -0.26
C MET A 98 -21.34 -12.45 1.03
N ILE A 99 -20.79 -11.23 0.90
CA ILE A 99 -20.43 -10.37 2.05
C ILE A 99 -21.67 -10.04 2.88
N ARG A 100 -22.76 -9.62 2.24
CA ARG A 100 -24.02 -9.27 2.91
C ARG A 100 -24.57 -10.45 3.71
N ASN A 101 -24.72 -11.60 3.06
CA ASN A 101 -25.29 -12.80 3.68
C ASN A 101 -24.47 -13.26 4.90
N ASP A 102 -23.13 -13.24 4.79
CA ASP A 102 -22.28 -13.64 5.90
C ASP A 102 -22.42 -12.72 7.10
N VAL A 103 -22.35 -11.40 6.87
CA VAL A 103 -22.43 -10.41 7.94
C VAL A 103 -23.81 -10.38 8.60
N GLU A 104 -24.90 -10.53 7.84
CA GLU A 104 -26.26 -10.63 8.41
C GLU A 104 -26.41 -11.87 9.30
N SER A 105 -25.70 -12.96 8.99
CA SER A 105 -25.80 -14.22 9.73
C SER A 105 -24.94 -14.30 11.00
N GLY A 106 -23.88 -13.48 11.12
CA GLY A 106 -22.89 -13.67 12.20
C GLY A 106 -22.01 -12.48 12.55
N ASN A 107 -22.25 -11.29 11.99
CA ASN A 107 -21.40 -10.11 12.16
C ASN A 107 -19.91 -10.31 11.78
N GLU A 108 -19.59 -11.36 11.03
CA GLU A 108 -18.23 -11.65 10.56
C GLU A 108 -18.26 -12.30 9.17
N LEU A 109 -17.16 -12.14 8.43
CA LEU A 109 -17.01 -12.78 7.12
C LEU A 109 -16.55 -14.23 7.28
N LYS A 110 -17.26 -15.17 6.64
CA LYS A 110 -16.81 -16.56 6.59
C LYS A 110 -15.50 -16.65 5.80
N ARG A 111 -14.72 -17.69 6.10
CA ARG A 111 -13.42 -17.96 5.49
C ARG A 111 -13.48 -17.97 3.95
N GLU A 112 -14.55 -18.54 3.38
CA GLU A 112 -14.76 -18.59 1.93
C GLU A 112 -14.86 -17.20 1.31
N THR A 113 -15.74 -16.35 1.84
CA THR A 113 -15.92 -14.96 1.40
C THR A 113 -14.63 -14.15 1.56
N ARG A 114 -13.92 -14.29 2.70
CA ARG A 114 -12.61 -13.66 2.90
C ARG A 114 -11.62 -14.06 1.80
N ASN A 115 -11.55 -15.34 1.45
CA ASN A 115 -10.66 -15.82 0.40
C ASN A 115 -11.02 -15.25 -0.97
N GLU A 116 -12.31 -15.11 -1.29
CA GLU A 116 -12.73 -14.48 -2.55
C GLU A 116 -12.40 -12.99 -2.61
N ILE A 117 -12.52 -12.25 -1.49
CA ILE A 117 -12.03 -10.86 -1.40
C ILE A 117 -10.53 -10.81 -1.69
N LEU A 118 -9.74 -11.67 -1.04
CA LEU A 118 -8.28 -11.71 -1.23
C LEU A 118 -7.90 -12.00 -2.68
N LYS A 119 -8.54 -13.01 -3.31
CA LYS A 119 -8.35 -13.32 -4.73
C LYS A 119 -8.73 -12.14 -5.64
N TYR A 120 -9.80 -11.42 -5.30
CA TYR A 120 -10.24 -10.28 -6.10
C TYR A 120 -9.28 -9.09 -5.99
N ILE A 121 -8.70 -8.85 -4.80
CA ILE A 121 -7.62 -7.88 -4.61
C ILE A 121 -6.40 -8.26 -5.46
N ASP A 122 -6.02 -9.54 -5.43
CA ASP A 122 -4.90 -10.06 -6.24
C ASP A 122 -5.12 -9.90 -7.74
N PHE A 123 -6.33 -10.16 -8.21
CA PHE A 123 -6.73 -9.98 -9.60
C PHE A 123 -6.63 -8.51 -10.02
N ASN A 124 -7.24 -7.60 -9.25
CA ASN A 124 -7.22 -6.15 -9.55
C ASN A 124 -5.80 -5.57 -9.57
N ARG A 125 -4.86 -6.17 -8.81
CA ARG A 125 -3.47 -5.70 -8.69
C ARG A 125 -2.48 -6.47 -9.56
N ASN A 126 -2.96 -7.31 -10.47
CA ASN A 126 -2.11 -8.13 -11.36
C ASN A 126 -1.07 -8.99 -10.60
N ARG A 127 -1.40 -9.47 -9.39
CA ARG A 127 -0.59 -10.39 -8.55
C ARG A 127 0.84 -9.91 -8.25
N LYS A 128 1.12 -8.61 -8.31
CA LYS A 128 2.46 -8.09 -8.01
C LYS A 128 2.68 -8.03 -6.50
N LYS A 129 3.77 -8.64 -6.03
CA LYS A 129 4.23 -8.49 -4.63
C LYS A 129 4.72 -7.06 -4.40
N LEU A 130 3.81 -6.19 -4.00
CA LEU A 130 4.07 -4.77 -3.76
C LEU A 130 4.38 -4.50 -2.28
N LEU A 131 5.33 -3.59 -2.06
CA LEU A 131 5.42 -2.86 -0.80
C LEU A 131 4.59 -1.60 -0.92
N TYR A 132 3.87 -1.27 0.14
CA TYR A 132 3.09 -0.05 0.22
C TYR A 132 3.78 0.91 1.16
N ILE A 133 3.87 2.16 0.75
CA ILE A 133 4.26 3.27 1.62
C ILE A 133 3.07 4.21 1.68
N LEU A 134 2.43 4.26 2.83
CA LEU A 134 1.34 5.19 3.11
C LEU A 134 1.98 6.47 3.69
N ASN A 135 1.98 7.55 2.92
CA ASN A 135 2.47 8.85 3.36
C ASN A 135 1.30 9.67 3.90
N ASP A 136 1.35 9.96 5.20
CA ASP A 136 0.47 10.95 5.80
C ASP A 136 0.94 12.37 5.44
N SER A 137 0.30 12.95 4.43
CA SER A 137 0.66 14.24 3.87
C SER A 137 0.53 15.40 4.87
N GLU A 138 -0.26 15.23 5.93
CA GLU A 138 -0.53 16.28 6.93
C GLU A 138 0.52 16.27 8.05
N ASN A 139 1.03 15.11 8.44
CA ASN A 139 1.96 14.97 9.56
C ASN A 139 3.36 14.46 9.16
N ALA A 140 3.64 14.34 7.86
CA ALA A 140 4.90 13.85 7.30
C ALA A 140 5.32 12.45 7.83
N ASN A 141 4.35 11.62 8.20
CA ASN A 141 4.58 10.26 8.68
C ASN A 141 4.52 9.25 7.53
N TYR A 142 5.31 8.17 7.63
CA TYR A 142 5.35 7.12 6.62
C TYR A 142 5.10 5.74 7.24
N TYR A 143 4.09 5.04 6.74
CA TYR A 143 3.78 3.67 7.16
C TYR A 143 4.15 2.68 6.06
N ILE A 144 5.04 1.74 6.36
CA ILE A 144 5.52 0.76 5.37
C ILE A 144 4.85 -0.58 5.58
N MET A 145 4.06 -0.99 4.61
CA MET A 145 3.25 -2.18 4.72
C MET A 145 3.58 -3.17 3.62
N LYS A 146 3.62 -4.46 3.99
CA LYS A 146 3.61 -5.53 3.00
C LYS A 146 2.22 -5.60 2.36
N GLU A 147 2.17 -6.12 1.14
CA GLU A 147 0.90 -6.38 0.47
C GLU A 147 -0.09 -7.18 1.33
N THR A 148 0.39 -8.19 2.07
CA THR A 148 -0.45 -8.99 2.98
C THR A 148 -1.11 -8.13 4.05
N THR A 149 -0.39 -7.16 4.59
CA THR A 149 -0.91 -6.23 5.60
C THR A 149 -1.99 -5.32 5.01
N ILE A 150 -1.79 -4.82 3.79
CA ILE A 150 -2.81 -4.02 3.10
C ILE A 150 -4.06 -4.84 2.81
N LYS A 151 -3.90 -6.09 2.37
CA LYS A 151 -5.02 -7.02 2.16
C LYS A 151 -5.80 -7.25 3.45
N ASP A 152 -5.11 -7.51 4.56
CA ASP A 152 -5.74 -7.69 5.87
C ASP A 152 -6.52 -6.46 6.31
N ILE A 153 -5.97 -5.26 6.09
CA ILE A 153 -6.63 -3.99 6.40
C ILE A 153 -7.90 -3.84 5.56
N VAL A 154 -7.83 -4.07 4.25
CA VAL A 154 -8.99 -3.98 3.35
C VAL A 154 -10.09 -4.96 3.75
N VAL A 155 -9.75 -6.22 4.04
CA VAL A 155 -10.74 -7.22 4.47
C VAL A 155 -11.42 -6.81 5.78
N ARG A 156 -10.63 -6.32 6.77
CA ARG A 156 -11.17 -5.84 8.05
C ARG A 156 -12.07 -4.63 7.89
N ASP A 157 -11.72 -3.73 6.99
CA ASP A 157 -12.49 -2.52 6.71
C ASP A 157 -13.82 -2.86 6.01
N ILE A 158 -13.81 -3.76 5.02
CA ILE A 158 -15.05 -4.30 4.41
C ILE A 158 -15.93 -4.95 5.48
N GLU A 159 -15.38 -5.83 6.31
CA GLU A 159 -16.11 -6.49 7.41
C GLU A 159 -16.74 -5.46 8.37
N TYR A 160 -15.96 -4.46 8.79
CA TYR A 160 -16.44 -3.38 9.66
C TYR A 160 -17.56 -2.54 9.00
N MET A 161 -17.41 -2.16 7.74
CA MET A 161 -18.42 -1.36 7.04
C MET A 161 -19.76 -2.09 6.92
N TYR A 162 -19.72 -3.37 6.59
CA TYR A 162 -20.95 -4.15 6.38
C TYR A 162 -21.61 -4.55 7.70
N THR A 163 -20.84 -4.75 8.78
CA THR A 163 -21.43 -4.95 10.13
C THR A 163 -22.17 -3.71 10.63
N LYS A 164 -21.85 -2.54 10.10
CA LYS A 164 -22.61 -1.29 10.29
C LYS A 164 -23.75 -1.11 9.28
N ASN A 165 -24.20 -2.20 8.67
CA ASN A 165 -25.31 -2.26 7.71
C ASN A 165 -25.11 -1.41 6.44
N SER A 166 -23.85 -1.32 5.96
CA SER A 166 -23.56 -0.66 4.69
C SER A 166 -24.19 -1.39 3.50
N SER A 167 -24.73 -0.61 2.55
CA SER A 167 -25.28 -1.09 1.27
C SER A 167 -24.38 -0.81 0.06
N TYR A 168 -23.12 -0.42 0.29
CA TYR A 168 -22.22 0.01 -0.79
C TYR A 168 -21.77 -1.16 -1.67
N ARG A 169 -22.31 -1.25 -2.89
CA ARG A 169 -21.90 -2.24 -3.90
C ARG A 169 -20.48 -2.04 -4.42
N VAL A 170 -19.96 -0.82 -4.31
CA VAL A 170 -18.57 -0.49 -4.61
C VAL A 170 -17.87 -0.11 -3.31
N TYR A 171 -16.85 -0.86 -2.96
CA TYR A 171 -15.94 -0.52 -1.88
C TYR A 171 -14.92 0.51 -2.37
N ASN A 172 -14.84 1.67 -1.72
CA ASN A 172 -13.93 2.76 -2.12
C ASN A 172 -12.60 2.76 -1.34
N GLY A 173 -12.45 1.91 -0.33
CA GLY A 173 -11.20 1.74 0.42
C GLY A 173 -10.60 3.01 1.00
N THR A 174 -11.44 3.89 1.50
CA THR A 174 -11.06 5.14 2.19
C THR A 174 -10.87 4.86 3.67
N ILE A 175 -9.62 4.78 4.11
CA ILE A 175 -9.26 4.40 5.48
C ILE A 175 -8.62 5.57 6.22
N PRO A 176 -9.09 5.91 7.44
CA PRO A 176 -8.51 7.00 8.22
C PRO A 176 -7.02 6.81 8.52
N VAL A 177 -6.25 7.89 8.42
CA VAL A 177 -4.83 7.92 8.82
C VAL A 177 -4.65 7.44 10.25
N LYS A 178 -5.53 7.86 11.16
CA LYS A 178 -5.50 7.43 12.57
C LYS A 178 -5.57 5.92 12.72
N PHE A 179 -6.47 5.26 11.98
CA PHE A 179 -6.59 3.80 12.00
C PHE A 179 -5.31 3.12 11.53
N ILE A 180 -4.70 3.62 10.46
CA ILE A 180 -3.42 3.13 9.94
C ILE A 180 -2.30 3.30 10.99
N GLY A 181 -2.22 4.47 11.64
CA GLY A 181 -1.26 4.76 12.69
C GLY A 181 -1.40 3.83 13.91
N ASP A 182 -2.63 3.61 14.38
CA ASP A 182 -2.94 2.71 15.50
C ASP A 182 -2.60 1.26 15.17
N TYR A 183 -2.97 0.81 13.96
CA TYR A 183 -2.63 -0.52 13.45
C TYR A 183 -1.12 -0.70 13.38
N TRP A 184 -0.40 0.27 12.82
CA TRP A 184 1.04 0.23 12.64
C TRP A 184 1.80 0.20 13.96
N SER A 185 1.45 1.09 14.88
CA SER A 185 2.02 1.13 16.23
C SER A 185 1.82 -0.20 16.97
N SER A 186 0.61 -0.76 16.86
CA SER A 186 0.28 -2.07 17.43
C SER A 186 1.05 -3.21 16.76
N TYR A 187 1.29 -3.14 15.45
CA TYR A 187 2.11 -4.11 14.73
C TYR A 187 3.57 -4.08 15.19
N LEU A 188 4.19 -2.90 15.25
CA LEU A 188 5.57 -2.71 15.69
C LEU A 188 5.78 -3.22 17.12
N LYS A 189 4.88 -2.85 18.04
CA LYS A 189 4.92 -3.29 19.44
C LYS A 189 4.82 -4.81 19.57
N ARG A 190 3.84 -5.45 18.91
CA ARG A 190 3.66 -6.91 18.96
C ARG A 190 4.84 -7.68 18.38
N ARG A 191 5.48 -7.14 17.34
CA ARG A 191 6.63 -7.77 16.69
C ARG A 191 7.97 -7.38 17.32
N LYS A 192 7.98 -6.49 18.32
CA LYS A 192 9.20 -5.90 18.92
C LYS A 192 10.16 -5.35 17.84
N LYS A 193 9.61 -4.62 16.87
CA LYS A 193 10.36 -4.03 15.75
C LYS A 193 10.24 -2.51 15.74
N THR A 194 11.29 -1.83 15.30
CA THR A 194 11.22 -0.43 14.88
C THR A 194 10.80 -0.32 13.41
N GLU A 195 10.43 0.88 12.97
CA GLU A 195 10.16 1.14 11.55
C GLU A 195 11.38 0.81 10.66
N MET A 196 12.58 1.16 11.14
CA MET A 196 13.83 0.89 10.43
C MET A 196 14.10 -0.61 10.31
N ASP A 197 13.72 -1.42 11.30
CA ASP A 197 13.85 -2.88 11.22
C ASP A 197 12.93 -3.47 10.15
N VAL A 198 11.72 -2.91 10.02
CA VAL A 198 10.80 -3.32 8.95
C VAL A 198 11.40 -2.94 7.60
N TRP A 199 11.84 -1.69 7.44
CA TRP A 199 12.53 -1.20 6.24
C TRP A 199 13.70 -2.10 5.82
N LYS A 200 14.62 -2.40 6.74
CA LYS A 200 15.75 -3.31 6.50
C LYS A 200 15.26 -4.66 6.00
N SER A 201 14.30 -5.26 6.70
CA SER A 201 13.76 -6.57 6.30
C SER A 201 13.10 -6.61 4.92
N LEU A 202 12.66 -5.47 4.39
CA LEU A 202 12.00 -5.38 3.09
C LEU A 202 12.99 -5.15 1.94
N ILE A 203 14.10 -4.47 2.23
CA ILE A 203 15.11 -4.06 1.25
C ILE A 203 16.29 -5.03 1.19
N THR A 204 16.63 -5.74 2.28
CA THR A 204 17.83 -6.59 2.35
C THR A 204 17.56 -8.09 2.39
N GLN A 205 16.31 -8.53 2.21
CA GLN A 205 16.00 -9.93 1.89
C GLN A 205 16.50 -10.26 0.49
#